data_AF-A0A7S1T8Y7-F1
#
_entry.id   AF-A0A7S1T8Y7-F1
#
_cell.length_a   1.000
_cell.length_b   1.000
_cell.length_c   1.000
_cell.angle_alpha   90.00
_cell.angle_beta   90.00
_cell.angle_gamma   90.00
#
_symmetry.space_group_name_H-M   'P 1'
#
loop_
_entity.id
_entity.type
_entity.pdbx_description
1 polymer ?
#
loop_
_entity_poly.entity_id
_entity_poly.type
_entity_poly.pdbx_seq_one_letter_code
_entity_poly.pdbx_strand_id
1 'polypeptide(L)'
;GLRAYDPPQLPLDLNIGFELFQDRDRSNPHPAPMANLLGSVEAHSQEAELRGVRFVTFRGNVAKLLLAPYNDKDEWHIEAEKQGDIIFFNVTEPPSALRQAAVDATDTRKRTMQYWGFAFEEACSAGGAGLKLGIDSTEGFNS
;
A
#
# COMPACT_ATOMS: atom_id res chain seq x y z
N GLY A 1 13.74 8.33 -4.86
CA GLY A 1 13.55 8.05 -6.30
C GLY A 1 12.69 6.81 -6.45
N LEU A 2 12.03 6.64 -7.60
CA LEU A 2 11.31 5.40 -7.92
C LEU A 2 12.30 4.23 -7.96
N ARG A 3 11.92 3.09 -7.38
CA ARG A 3 12.75 1.88 -7.39
C ARG A 3 12.48 1.09 -8.66
N ALA A 4 13.54 0.57 -9.28
CA ALA A 4 13.44 -0.38 -10.39
C ALA A 4 13.41 -1.80 -9.83
N TYR A 5 12.74 -2.70 -10.56
CA TYR A 5 12.76 -4.12 -10.24
C TYR A 5 14.17 -4.70 -10.42
N ASP A 6 14.61 -5.49 -9.44
CA ASP A 6 15.87 -6.26 -9.42
C ASP A 6 15.55 -7.63 -8.83
N PRO A 7 15.72 -8.76 -9.55
CA PRO A 7 15.35 -10.06 -9.02
C PRO A 7 16.17 -10.43 -7.78
N PRO A 8 15.56 -11.00 -6.73
CA PRO A 8 16.29 -11.41 -5.53
C PRO A 8 17.10 -12.69 -5.78
N GLN A 9 18.14 -12.89 -4.98
CA GLN A 9 18.83 -14.18 -4.92
C GLN A 9 18.03 -15.16 -4.05
N LEU A 10 18.00 -16.43 -4.45
CA LEU A 10 17.24 -17.49 -3.77
C LEU A 10 18.19 -18.57 -3.22
N PRO A 11 17.84 -19.22 -2.08
CA PRO A 11 16.64 -19.00 -1.27
C PRO A 11 16.69 -17.69 -0.47
N LEU A 12 15.53 -17.04 -0.29
CA LEU A 12 15.38 -15.80 0.46
C LEU A 12 14.48 -16.04 1.68
N ASP A 13 14.98 -15.71 2.87
CA ASP A 13 14.18 -15.74 4.09
C ASP A 13 13.48 -14.39 4.32
N LEU A 14 12.15 -14.38 4.15
CA LEU A 14 11.32 -13.19 4.33
C LEU A 14 11.06 -12.84 5.80
N ASN A 15 11.55 -13.62 6.77
CA ASN A 15 11.39 -13.30 8.19
C ASN A 15 12.48 -12.36 8.72
N ILE A 16 13.60 -12.22 8.01
CA ILE A 16 14.74 -11.40 8.44
C ILE A 16 14.30 -9.94 8.55
N GLY A 17 14.34 -9.39 9.77
CA GLY A 17 13.98 -7.99 10.04
C GLY A 17 12.54 -7.77 10.53
N PHE A 18 11.74 -8.83 10.66
CA PHE A 18 10.35 -8.73 11.15
C PHE A 18 10.24 -8.03 12.51
N GLU A 19 11.17 -8.28 13.44
CA GLU A 19 11.15 -7.67 14.77
C GLU A 19 11.29 -6.13 14.74
N LEU A 20 11.84 -5.58 13.66
CA LEU A 20 11.99 -4.14 13.45
C LEU A 20 10.84 -3.55 12.63
N PHE A 21 9.90 -4.38 12.15
CA PHE A 21 8.81 -3.95 11.28
C PHE A 21 7.83 -3.05 12.03
N GLN A 22 7.72 -1.82 11.56
CA GLN A 22 6.71 -0.87 11.98
C GLN A 22 5.67 -0.75 10.88
N ASP A 23 4.46 -1.21 11.16
CA ASP A 23 3.34 -1.02 10.24
C ASP A 23 2.88 0.45 10.25
N ARG A 24 2.22 0.86 9.18
CA ARG A 24 1.52 2.14 9.11
C ARG A 24 0.35 2.17 10.08
N ASP A 25 -0.02 3.37 10.49
CA ASP A 25 -1.26 3.59 11.22
C ASP A 25 -2.48 3.25 10.34
N ARG A 26 -3.23 2.23 10.76
CA ARG A 26 -4.45 1.75 10.09
C ARG A 26 -5.73 2.21 10.79
N SER A 27 -5.62 3.02 11.84
CA SER A 27 -6.77 3.60 12.54
C SER A 27 -7.36 4.81 11.83
N ASN A 28 -6.64 5.38 10.87
CA ASN A 28 -7.08 6.54 10.10
C ASN A 28 -8.26 6.16 9.17
N PRO A 29 -9.46 6.74 9.37
CA PRO A 29 -10.61 6.49 8.50
C PRO A 29 -10.42 7.02 7.07
N HIS A 30 -9.50 7.97 6.85
CA HIS A 30 -9.20 8.57 5.54
C HIS A 30 -7.71 8.37 5.18
N PRO A 31 -7.30 7.14 4.83
CA PRO A 31 -5.88 6.79 4.64
C PRO A 31 -5.25 7.42 3.39
N ALA A 32 -6.06 7.93 2.46
CA ALA A 32 -5.60 8.62 1.27
C ALA A 32 -6.43 9.90 1.02
N PRO A 33 -6.07 11.02 1.68
CA PRO A 33 -6.79 12.28 1.53
C PRO A 33 -6.69 12.83 0.10
N MET A 34 -7.81 13.29 -0.46
CA MET A 34 -7.85 13.88 -1.81
C MET A 34 -7.02 15.17 -1.92
N ALA A 35 -6.88 15.91 -0.82
CA ALA A 35 -6.05 17.11 -0.76
C ALA A 35 -4.60 16.87 -1.21
N ASN A 36 -4.03 15.68 -0.94
CA ASN A 36 -2.67 15.35 -1.40
C ASN A 36 -2.59 15.24 -2.92
N LEU A 37 -3.62 14.67 -3.55
CA LEU A 37 -3.71 14.55 -5.01
C LEU A 37 -3.91 15.93 -5.64
N LEU A 38 -4.83 16.73 -5.11
CA LEU A 38 -5.10 18.08 -5.61
C LEU A 38 -3.88 19.00 -5.43
N GLY A 39 -3.24 18.96 -4.25
CA GLY A 39 -2.01 19.73 -4.00
C GLY A 39 -0.87 19.33 -4.94
N SER A 40 -0.78 18.06 -5.34
CA SER A 40 0.19 17.61 -6.36
C SER A 40 -0.13 18.19 -7.74
N VAL A 41 -1.41 18.23 -8.13
CA VAL A 41 -1.86 18.82 -9.40
C VAL A 41 -1.52 20.31 -9.45
N GLU A 42 -1.84 21.04 -8.38
CA GLU A 42 -1.54 22.48 -8.25
C GLU A 42 -0.03 22.74 -8.25
N ALA A 43 0.74 22.00 -7.46
CA ALA A 43 2.20 22.17 -7.35
C ALA A 43 2.95 21.95 -8.67
N HIS A 44 2.37 21.20 -9.61
CA HIS A 44 2.94 20.92 -10.92
C HIS A 44 2.20 21.62 -12.07
N SER A 45 1.28 22.54 -11.74
CA SER A 45 0.47 23.31 -12.71
C SER A 45 -0.24 22.42 -13.74
N GLN A 46 -0.83 21.32 -13.27
CA GLN A 46 -1.51 20.32 -14.09
C GLN A 46 -3.04 20.47 -14.04
N GLU A 47 -3.57 21.64 -13.68
CA GLU A 47 -5.02 21.87 -13.56
C GLU A 47 -5.74 21.68 -14.91
N ALA A 48 -5.02 21.85 -16.02
CA ALA A 48 -5.53 21.58 -17.36
C ALA A 48 -5.95 20.11 -17.54
N GLU A 49 -5.31 19.16 -16.84
CA GLU A 49 -5.65 17.73 -16.88
C GLU A 49 -7.02 17.42 -16.26
N LEU A 50 -7.55 18.32 -15.43
CA LEU A 50 -8.89 18.19 -14.85
C LEU A 50 -9.99 18.70 -15.80
N ARG A 51 -9.65 19.32 -16.94
CA ARG A 51 -10.65 19.85 -17.87
C ARG A 51 -11.43 18.71 -18.53
N GLY A 52 -12.75 18.77 -18.42
CA GLY A 52 -13.65 17.75 -18.99
C GLY A 52 -13.72 16.46 -18.16
N VAL A 53 -12.94 16.36 -17.08
CA VAL A 53 -13.05 15.25 -16.13
C VAL A 53 -14.38 15.35 -15.39
N ARG A 54 -15.06 14.22 -15.21
CA ARG A 54 -16.31 14.12 -14.46
C ARG A 54 -16.13 13.47 -13.09
N PHE A 55 -15.13 12.61 -12.96
CA PHE A 55 -14.83 11.88 -11.73
C PHE A 55 -13.33 11.89 -11.46
N VAL A 56 -12.95 12.16 -10.22
CA VAL A 56 -11.57 12.05 -9.74
C VAL A 56 -11.55 11.12 -8.54
N THR A 57 -10.68 10.11 -8.57
CA THR A 57 -10.57 9.12 -7.49
C THR A 57 -9.24 8.37 -7.55
N PHE A 58 -9.02 7.52 -6.56
CA PHE A 58 -7.92 6.57 -6.51
C PHE A 58 -8.30 5.25 -7.18
N ARG A 59 -7.33 4.60 -7.84
CA ARG A 59 -7.52 3.28 -8.48
C ARG A 59 -8.16 2.23 -7.56
N GLY A 60 -7.87 2.28 -6.26
CA GLY A 60 -8.49 1.39 -5.26
C GLY A 60 -10.02 1.48 -5.21
N ASN A 61 -10.59 2.68 -5.32
CA ASN A 61 -12.03 2.87 -5.35
C ASN A 61 -12.66 2.34 -6.65
N VAL A 62 -11.97 2.49 -7.79
CA VAL A 62 -12.41 1.87 -9.06
C VAL A 62 -12.44 0.34 -8.92
N ALA A 63 -11.44 -0.26 -8.29
CA ALA A 63 -11.42 -1.69 -8.03
C ALA A 63 -12.60 -2.14 -7.14
N LYS A 64 -12.92 -1.40 -6.07
CA LYS A 64 -14.10 -1.68 -5.22
C LYS A 64 -15.38 -1.71 -6.08
N LEU A 65 -15.60 -0.71 -6.92
CA LEU A 65 -16.79 -0.62 -7.78
C LEU A 65 -16.87 -1.75 -8.82
N LEU A 66 -15.76 -2.07 -9.48
CA LEU A 66 -15.71 -3.11 -10.52
C LEU A 66 -15.84 -4.53 -9.94
N LEU A 67 -15.37 -4.74 -8.71
CA LEU A 67 -15.42 -6.03 -8.04
C LEU A 67 -16.65 -6.23 -7.16
N ALA A 68 -17.43 -5.18 -6.88
CA ALA A 68 -18.61 -5.25 -6.02
C ALA A 68 -19.60 -6.38 -6.37
N PRO A 69 -19.88 -6.71 -7.66
CA PRO A 69 -20.75 -7.83 -7.99
C PRO A 69 -20.18 -9.22 -7.62
N TYR A 70 -18.87 -9.31 -7.40
CA TYR A 70 -18.15 -10.56 -7.14
C TYR A 70 -17.61 -10.65 -5.70
N ASN A 71 -17.83 -9.63 -4.88
CA ASN A 71 -17.38 -9.59 -3.49
C ASN A 71 -18.49 -9.03 -2.59
N ASP A 72 -19.26 -9.94 -2.00
CA ASP A 72 -20.36 -9.64 -1.09
C ASP A 72 -19.95 -9.67 0.39
N LYS A 73 -18.71 -10.06 0.69
CA LYS A 73 -18.21 -10.24 2.07
C LYS A 73 -17.52 -9.01 2.62
N ASP A 74 -16.78 -8.30 1.77
CA ASP A 74 -16.00 -7.15 2.21
C ASP A 74 -16.84 -5.88 2.15
N GLU A 75 -17.13 -5.33 3.32
CA GLU A 75 -17.71 -3.99 3.43
C GLU A 75 -16.73 -2.95 2.88
N TRP A 76 -17.24 -2.00 2.10
CA TRP A 76 -16.45 -0.90 1.59
C TRP A 76 -17.26 0.40 1.59
N HIS A 77 -16.59 1.50 1.89
CA HIS A 77 -17.15 2.84 1.76
C HIS A 77 -16.38 3.65 0.70
N ILE A 78 -17.13 4.56 0.07
CA ILE A 78 -16.63 5.64 -0.78
C ILE A 78 -17.46 6.87 -0.39
N GLU A 79 -16.79 7.95 -0.02
CA GLU A 79 -17.46 9.24 0.18
C GLU A 79 -17.40 10.02 -1.13
N ALA A 80 -18.51 10.65 -1.51
CA ALA A 80 -18.63 11.42 -2.73
C ALA A 80 -18.86 12.89 -2.44
N GLU A 81 -18.02 13.76 -3.00
CA GLU A 81 -18.13 15.20 -2.91
C GLU A 81 -18.18 15.80 -4.32
N LYS A 82 -19.14 16.69 -4.59
CA LYS A 82 -19.24 17.38 -5.88
C LYS A 82 -18.74 18.81 -5.75
N GLN A 83 -17.74 19.17 -6.55
CA GLN A 83 -17.23 20.53 -6.66
C GLN A 83 -17.29 20.99 -8.11
N GLY A 84 -18.13 22.00 -8.38
CA GLY A 84 -18.45 22.39 -9.75
C GLY A 84 -19.07 21.23 -10.53
N ASP A 85 -18.39 20.84 -11.61
CA ASP A 85 -18.79 19.78 -12.54
C ASP A 85 -18.09 18.43 -12.30
N ILE A 86 -17.20 18.37 -11.31
CA ILE A 86 -16.40 17.19 -10.98
C ILE A 86 -16.94 16.56 -9.70
N ILE A 87 -17.03 15.23 -9.69
CA ILE A 87 -17.34 14.43 -8.51
C ILE A 87 -16.05 13.76 -8.03
N PHE A 88 -15.68 14.02 -6.78
CA PHE A 88 -14.54 13.42 -6.11
C PHE A 88 -15.02 12.24 -5.29
N PHE A 89 -14.41 11.08 -5.50
CA PHE A 89 -14.63 9.89 -4.69
C PHE A 89 -13.44 9.68 -3.76
N ASN A 90 -13.63 10.03 -2.48
CA ASN A 90 -12.66 9.91 -1.42
C ASN A 90 -12.50 8.46 -0.95
N VAL A 91 -11.31 8.14 -0.42
CA VAL A 91 -11.07 6.85 0.23
C VAL A 91 -11.45 6.96 1.69
N THR A 92 -12.44 6.16 2.09
CA THR A 92 -12.88 6.04 3.48
C THR A 92 -12.92 4.57 3.86
N GLU A 93 -12.40 4.26 5.05
CA GLU A 93 -12.47 2.93 5.64
C GLU A 93 -13.78 2.77 6.42
N PRO A 94 -14.53 1.67 6.23
CA PRO A 94 -15.71 1.41 7.04
C PRO A 94 -15.32 1.11 8.50
N PRO A 95 -16.21 1.40 9.47
CA PRO A 95 -15.94 1.12 10.88
C PRO A 95 -15.59 -0.34 11.17
N SER A 96 -16.13 -1.29 10.41
CA SER A 96 -15.79 -2.71 10.50
C SER A 96 -14.35 -2.99 10.10
N ALA A 97 -13.85 -2.40 9.01
CA ALA A 97 -12.46 -2.53 8.57
C ALA A 97 -11.49 -1.94 9.59
N LEU A 98 -11.80 -0.79 10.19
CA LEU A 98 -10.97 -0.19 11.25
C LEU A 98 -10.89 -1.09 12.48
N ARG A 99 -12.02 -1.68 12.90
CA ARG A 99 -12.04 -2.67 14.00
C ARG A 99 -11.24 -3.91 13.65
N GLN A 100 -11.40 -4.44 12.44
CA GLN A 100 -10.67 -5.63 11.99
C GLN A 100 -9.16 -5.36 11.92
N ALA A 101 -8.74 -4.19 11.45
CA ALA A 101 -7.34 -3.79 11.42
C ALA A 101 -6.73 -3.74 12.83
N ALA A 102 -7.48 -3.26 13.83
CA ALA A 102 -7.03 -3.26 15.23
C ALA A 102 -6.85 -4.68 15.79
N VAL A 103 -7.75 -5.61 15.46
CA VAL A 103 -7.60 -7.03 15.81
C VAL A 103 -6.39 -7.64 15.12
N ASP A 104 -6.23 -7.39 13.82
CA ASP A 104 -5.16 -7.96 13.00
C ASP A 104 -3.78 -7.45 13.41
N ALA A 105 -3.70 -6.21 13.93
CA ALA A 105 -2.49 -5.65 14.51
C ALA A 105 -2.01 -6.37 15.80
N THR A 106 -2.85 -7.20 16.41
CA THR A 106 -2.46 -8.03 17.57
C THR A 106 -2.11 -9.47 17.16
N ASP A 107 -2.52 -9.91 15.98
CA ASP A 107 -2.26 -11.27 15.48
C ASP A 107 -0.86 -11.34 14.84
N THR A 108 0.04 -12.06 15.52
CA THR A 108 1.43 -12.20 15.06
C THR A 108 1.53 -12.80 13.66
N ARG A 109 0.69 -13.80 13.33
CA ARG A 109 0.75 -14.46 12.02
C ARG A 109 0.35 -13.49 10.91
N LYS A 110 -0.73 -12.72 11.12
CA LYS A 110 -1.17 -11.72 10.14
C LYS A 110 -0.13 -10.63 9.95
N ARG A 111 0.49 -10.16 11.04
CA ARG A 111 1.61 -9.20 10.96
C ARG A 111 2.79 -9.74 10.17
N THR A 112 3.18 -11.01 10.39
CA THR A 112 4.27 -11.64 9.64
C THR A 112 3.93 -11.77 8.16
N MET A 113 2.72 -12.21 7.81
CA MET A 113 2.28 -12.30 6.41
C MET A 113 2.27 -10.94 5.71
N GLN A 114 1.85 -9.90 6.42
CA GLN A 114 1.88 -8.54 5.90
C GLN A 114 3.32 -8.04 5.69
N TYR A 115 4.20 -8.30 6.65
CA TYR A 115 5.62 -7.96 6.56
C TYR A 115 6.28 -8.61 5.35
N TRP A 116 5.96 -9.87 5.05
CA TRP A 116 6.52 -10.57 3.89
C TRP A 116 6.31 -9.84 2.56
N GLY A 117 5.21 -9.08 2.42
CA GLY A 117 5.01 -8.21 1.25
C GLY A 117 6.08 -7.12 1.16
N PHE A 118 6.34 -6.41 2.25
CA PHE A 118 7.37 -5.38 2.32
C PHE A 118 8.79 -5.95 2.15
N ALA A 119 9.09 -7.06 2.81
CA ALA A 119 10.38 -7.74 2.69
C ALA A 119 10.63 -8.21 1.25
N PHE A 120 9.61 -8.75 0.59
CA PHE A 120 9.69 -9.15 -0.81
C PHE A 120 9.90 -7.95 -1.74
N GLU A 121 9.14 -6.86 -1.56
CA GLU A 121 9.30 -5.64 -2.35
C GLU A 121 10.71 -5.03 -2.21
N GLU A 122 11.27 -5.04 -0.98
CA GLU A 122 12.63 -4.57 -0.73
C GLU A 122 13.69 -5.47 -1.39
N ALA A 123 13.53 -6.79 -1.30
CA ALA A 123 14.43 -7.74 -1.93
C ALA A 123 14.38 -7.68 -3.46
N CYS A 124 13.22 -7.32 -4.03
CA CYS A 124 13.00 -7.21 -5.47
C CYS A 124 13.31 -5.82 -6.05
N SER A 125 13.94 -4.92 -5.29
CA SER A 125 14.16 -3.53 -5.70
C SER A 125 15.64 -3.15 -5.74
N ALA A 126 16.08 -2.59 -6.87
CA ALA A 126 17.41 -1.99 -6.98
C ALA A 126 17.56 -0.84 -5.96
N GLY A 127 18.50 -0.99 -5.01
CA GLY A 127 18.72 -0.02 -3.92
C GLY A 127 18.03 -0.34 -2.59
N GLY A 128 17.48 -1.55 -2.41
CA GLY A 128 17.09 -2.07 -1.10
C GLY A 128 18.31 -2.24 -0.19
N ALA A 129 18.29 -1.58 0.98
CA ALA A 129 19.45 -1.48 1.88
C ALA A 129 19.55 -2.64 2.88
N GLY A 130 18.56 -3.54 2.98
CA GLY A 130 18.45 -4.42 4.15
C GLY A 130 18.76 -5.91 3.99
N LEU A 131 18.60 -6.52 2.81
CA LEU A 131 18.61 -8.00 2.69
C LEU A 131 19.81 -8.60 1.96
N LYS A 132 20.75 -7.78 1.47
CA LYS A 132 21.97 -8.27 0.77
C LYS A 132 23.08 -8.76 1.72
N LEU A 133 22.87 -8.78 3.04
CA LEU A 133 23.89 -9.13 4.06
C LEU A 133 23.82 -10.57 4.60
N GLY A 134 23.02 -11.47 4.02
CA GLY A 134 22.82 -12.83 4.54
C GLY A 134 23.52 -13.97 3.79
N ILE A 135 24.18 -13.72 2.66
CA ILE A 135 24.70 -14.78 1.77
C ILE A 135 26.23 -14.69 1.67
N ASP A 136 26.94 -14.65 2.81
CA ASP A 136 28.41 -14.83 2.80
C ASP A 136 28.98 -15.39 4.12
N SER A 137 28.48 -16.56 4.59
CA SER A 137 29.05 -17.19 5.79
C SER A 137 29.08 -18.73 5.79
N THR A 138 28.90 -19.41 4.66
CA THR A 138 29.02 -20.89 4.63
C THR A 138 30.03 -21.47 3.65
N GLU A 139 30.81 -20.66 2.94
CA GLU A 139 32.02 -21.15 2.25
C GLU A 139 33.25 -20.96 3.15
N GLY A 140 33.54 -21.96 3.99
CA GLY A 140 34.75 -21.91 4.83
C GLY A 140 35.04 -23.09 5.74
N PHE A 141 34.24 -24.16 5.74
CA PHE A 141 34.60 -25.39 6.46
C PHE A 141 35.07 -26.47 5.47
N ASN A 142 36.34 -26.35 5.07
CA ASN A 142 37.18 -27.47 4.67
C ASN A 142 38.66 -27.05 4.67
N SER A 143 39.33 -27.28 5.80
CA SER A 143 40.74 -27.72 5.92
C SER A 143 41.01 -28.09 7.37
#